data_AF-A0A2D5QE66-F1
#
_entry.id   AF-A0A2D5QE66-F1
#
_cell.length_a   1.000
_cell.length_b   1.000
_cell.length_c   1.000
_cell.angle_alpha   90.00
_cell.angle_beta   90.00
_cell.angle_gamma   90.00
#
_symmetry.space_group_name_H-M   'P 1'
#
loop_
_entity.id
_entity.type
_entity.pdbx_description
1 polymer ?
#
loop_
_entity_poly.entity_id
_entity_poly.type
_entity_poly.pdbx_seq_one_letter_code
_entity_poly.pdbx_strand_id
1 'polypeptide(L)'
;MSLFQDHPKGSGLITNLINRLKILIMEDLSCKEVYIISECSRILNEYDKDRSQRHLLLDFCDLIVKGKRNRIISYINNWYRHKSYDKKDIVLDKVLKYKREGDSDELLLLGEDLIHRLEKGEESIFLIFNEMMKIKENMGLRYRRREASYLWFEILKDYMWPGLENVYGFCLQMFMRRGMKERPYFGIWLGYIALKRDDLDYSIKDYSKYDSEGFDEYRINMTKIEMDDYVVNDYHVNKGFGLGKFAEEGAYVKDEDLSLLGEKGPEYKKYYIEMKHKCDPKKKKKTHKNNIDKSNPFIGLKELSFDKFSEVKIIEEGVCGGKVPCIDIIYEGKRYILKQMGNSMNYGRDYLFMDECKSIFDLWSMNMKRVVCDKKLIKKDPNIKTFVNNTSFNTEKSIYCMMDYYENIGDLGRNKEYLKDEFVMKECLKIRLFDGLFRSSDNNMRNILVDKDGELLSIDEGDIFGKRINIFNKHDWISPKNISKAILDEVLDDISSEKDMKTKLITKKMIQYGFSDKIDEFKTRFNDYENILMGEWK
;
A
#
# COMPACT_ATOMS: atom_id res chain seq x y z
N MET A 1 -12.04 -2.11 -22.76
CA MET A 1 -11.27 -0.99 -22.17
C MET A 1 -10.72 -0.01 -23.20
N SER A 2 -10.27 -0.44 -24.38
CA SER A 2 -9.76 0.45 -25.44
C SER A 2 -10.73 1.58 -25.83
N LEU A 3 -12.04 1.29 -25.88
CA LEU A 3 -13.10 2.27 -26.16
C LEU A 3 -13.19 3.42 -25.15
N PHE A 4 -12.66 3.24 -23.93
CA PHE A 4 -12.61 4.34 -22.96
C PHE A 4 -11.72 5.49 -23.42
N GLN A 5 -10.82 5.28 -24.38
CA GLN A 5 -10.04 6.36 -24.98
C GLN A 5 -10.91 7.51 -25.48
N ASP A 6 -12.10 7.22 -26.01
CA ASP A 6 -13.04 8.22 -26.53
C ASP A 6 -13.67 9.06 -25.40
N HIS A 7 -13.51 8.62 -24.15
CA HIS A 7 -13.94 9.36 -22.98
C HIS A 7 -12.86 10.38 -22.55
N PRO A 8 -13.22 11.64 -22.21
CA PRO A 8 -12.26 12.69 -21.83
C PRO A 8 -11.32 12.34 -20.66
N LYS A 9 -11.72 11.40 -19.80
CA LYS A 9 -10.93 10.89 -18.66
C LYS A 9 -10.30 9.50 -18.88
N GLY A 10 -10.43 8.94 -20.08
CA GLY A 10 -10.02 7.56 -20.35
C GLY A 10 -8.53 7.38 -20.66
N SER A 11 -7.81 8.45 -21.00
CA SER A 11 -6.38 8.39 -21.35
C SER A 11 -5.52 7.73 -20.27
N GLY A 12 -5.80 7.99 -18.98
CA GLY A 12 -5.13 7.36 -17.85
C GLY A 12 -5.43 5.86 -17.72
N LEU A 13 -6.66 5.44 -18.01
CA LEU A 13 -7.05 4.03 -18.01
C LEU A 13 -6.34 3.25 -19.12
N ILE A 14 -6.20 3.85 -20.31
CA ILE A 14 -5.47 3.22 -21.43
C ILE A 14 -3.98 3.10 -21.11
N THR A 15 -3.36 4.14 -20.53
CA THR A 15 -1.97 4.05 -20.08
C THR A 15 -1.78 2.92 -19.06
N ASN A 16 -2.72 2.75 -18.13
CA ASN A 16 -2.69 1.65 -17.17
C ASN A 16 -2.86 0.28 -17.84
N LEU A 17 -3.77 0.16 -18.82
CA LEU A 17 -3.93 -1.05 -19.63
C LEU A 17 -2.62 -1.44 -20.30
N ILE A 18 -2.01 -0.51 -21.05
CA ILE A 18 -0.75 -0.77 -21.78
C ILE A 18 0.35 -1.21 -20.81
N ASN A 19 0.49 -0.54 -19.66
CA ASN A 19 1.46 -0.95 -18.65
C ASN A 19 1.19 -2.35 -18.10
N ARG A 20 -0.07 -2.73 -17.89
CA ARG A 20 -0.44 -4.08 -17.43
C ARG A 20 -0.18 -5.14 -18.49
N LEU A 21 -0.43 -4.84 -19.78
CA LEU A 21 -0.07 -5.75 -20.89
C LEU A 21 1.45 -5.93 -20.99
N LYS A 22 2.23 -4.87 -20.76
CA LYS A 22 3.70 -4.97 -20.71
C LYS A 22 4.19 -5.80 -19.53
N ILE A 23 3.53 -5.71 -18.37
CA ILE A 23 3.82 -6.58 -17.21
C ILE A 23 3.46 -8.04 -17.55
N LEU A 24 2.33 -8.29 -18.22
CA LEU A 24 1.92 -9.63 -18.65
C LEU A 24 2.98 -10.29 -19.56
N ILE A 25 3.58 -9.55 -20.49
CA ILE A 25 4.69 -10.07 -21.31
C ILE A 25 5.86 -10.53 -20.44
N MET A 26 6.22 -9.78 -19.40
CA MET A 26 7.38 -10.10 -18.55
C MET A 26 7.08 -11.19 -17.52
N GLU A 27 5.86 -11.20 -16.98
CA GLU A 27 5.49 -12.06 -15.85
C GLU A 27 4.93 -13.42 -16.28
N ASP A 28 4.13 -13.46 -17.35
CA ASP A 28 3.29 -14.62 -17.71
C ASP A 28 3.71 -15.29 -19.03
N LEU A 29 4.48 -14.62 -19.88
CA LEU A 29 5.01 -15.20 -21.13
C LEU A 29 6.41 -15.78 -20.88
N SER A 30 6.66 -16.98 -21.39
CA SER A 30 7.96 -17.62 -21.28
C SER A 30 9.03 -16.77 -21.95
N CYS A 31 10.13 -16.52 -21.24
CA CYS A 31 11.28 -15.80 -21.81
C CYS A 31 11.95 -16.52 -22.99
N LYS A 32 11.61 -17.80 -23.24
CA LYS A 32 11.99 -18.49 -24.48
C LYS A 32 11.41 -17.82 -25.73
N GLU A 33 10.25 -17.17 -25.64
CA GLU A 33 9.47 -16.72 -26.79
C GLU A 33 9.97 -15.35 -27.33
N VAL A 34 11.23 -15.26 -27.76
CA VAL A 34 11.90 -13.98 -28.09
C VAL A 34 11.18 -13.21 -29.19
N TYR A 35 10.73 -13.91 -30.23
CA TYR A 35 9.98 -13.29 -31.33
C TYR A 35 8.66 -12.68 -30.83
N ILE A 36 7.86 -13.47 -30.10
CA ILE A 36 6.57 -13.02 -29.53
C ILE A 36 6.79 -11.83 -28.59
N ILE A 37 7.79 -11.88 -27.71
CA ILE A 37 8.12 -10.79 -26.79
C ILE A 37 8.43 -9.51 -27.56
N SER A 38 9.32 -9.61 -28.56
CA SER A 38 9.79 -8.47 -29.35
C SER A 38 8.64 -7.84 -30.12
N GLU A 39 7.80 -8.67 -30.74
CA GLU A 39 6.72 -8.21 -31.59
C GLU A 39 5.54 -7.67 -30.77
N CYS A 40 5.17 -8.32 -29.67
CA CYS A 40 4.21 -7.76 -28.70
C CYS A 40 4.67 -6.40 -28.14
N SER A 41 5.96 -6.26 -27.83
CA SER A 41 6.54 -4.98 -27.39
C SER A 41 6.44 -3.91 -28.47
N ARG A 42 6.74 -4.25 -29.73
CA ARG A 42 6.60 -3.37 -30.90
C ARG A 42 5.15 -2.90 -31.07
N ILE A 43 4.21 -3.84 -31.11
CA ILE A 43 2.76 -3.59 -31.26
C ILE A 43 2.26 -2.65 -30.15
N LEU A 44 2.60 -2.93 -28.89
CA LEU A 44 2.18 -2.07 -27.77
C LEU A 44 2.82 -0.67 -27.82
N ASN A 45 4.04 -0.54 -28.34
CA ASN A 45 4.69 0.77 -28.52
C ASN A 45 4.08 1.56 -29.68
N GLU A 46 3.67 0.89 -30.75
CA GLU A 46 2.94 1.52 -31.87
C GLU A 46 1.56 2.00 -31.42
N TYR A 47 0.82 1.14 -30.71
CA TYR A 47 -0.46 1.53 -30.13
C TYR A 47 -0.34 2.67 -29.11
N ASP A 48 0.72 2.72 -28.30
CA ASP A 48 0.91 3.83 -27.34
C ASP A 48 1.22 5.17 -28.06
N LYS A 49 1.87 5.12 -29.23
CA LYS A 49 2.13 6.30 -30.07
C LYS A 49 0.86 6.79 -30.76
N ASP A 50 0.04 5.87 -31.27
CA ASP A 50 -1.23 6.17 -31.89
C ASP A 50 -2.32 5.22 -31.41
N ARG A 51 -3.02 5.66 -30.37
CA ARG A 51 -4.06 4.87 -29.70
C ARG A 51 -5.32 4.70 -30.55
N SER A 52 -5.46 5.45 -31.66
CA SER A 52 -6.59 5.22 -32.59
C SER A 52 -6.51 3.86 -33.29
N GLN A 53 -5.32 3.28 -33.39
CA GLN A 53 -5.05 1.99 -34.03
C GLN A 53 -5.42 0.80 -33.12
N ARG A 54 -6.71 0.69 -32.76
CA ARG A 54 -7.20 -0.31 -31.79
C ARG A 54 -7.04 -1.76 -32.26
N HIS A 55 -6.99 -1.99 -33.56
CA HIS A 55 -6.73 -3.28 -34.17
C HIS A 55 -5.40 -3.90 -33.69
N LEU A 56 -4.40 -3.07 -33.36
CA LEU A 56 -3.13 -3.52 -32.78
C LEU A 56 -3.30 -4.28 -31.46
N LEU A 57 -4.37 -4.03 -30.69
CA LEU A 57 -4.65 -4.83 -29.49
C LEU A 57 -5.15 -6.23 -29.83
N LEU A 58 -5.79 -6.43 -30.99
CA LEU A 58 -6.18 -7.75 -31.49
C LEU A 58 -4.96 -8.50 -32.02
N ASP A 59 -4.07 -7.82 -32.76
CA ASP A 59 -2.77 -8.35 -33.16
C ASP A 59 -1.98 -8.87 -31.94
N PHE A 60 -1.91 -8.05 -30.89
CA PHE A 60 -1.30 -8.43 -29.62
C PHE A 60 -1.96 -9.67 -29.01
N CYS A 61 -3.30 -9.72 -28.98
CA CYS A 61 -4.04 -10.85 -28.43
C CYS A 61 -3.81 -12.15 -29.22
N ASP A 62 -3.84 -12.11 -30.56
CA ASP A 62 -3.61 -13.30 -31.40
C ASP A 62 -2.20 -13.84 -31.23
N LEU A 63 -1.22 -12.94 -31.12
CA LEU A 63 0.17 -13.33 -30.96
C LEU A 63 0.46 -13.85 -29.55
N ILE A 64 -0.05 -13.19 -28.52
CA ILE A 64 0.28 -13.55 -27.13
C ILE A 64 -0.29 -14.92 -26.74
N VAL A 65 -1.45 -15.33 -27.26
CA VAL A 65 -2.06 -16.64 -26.95
C VAL A 65 -1.29 -17.83 -27.52
N LYS A 66 -0.42 -17.59 -28.52
CA LYS A 66 0.42 -18.63 -29.14
C LYS A 66 1.68 -18.94 -28.33
N GLY A 67 2.06 -18.05 -27.42
CA GLY A 67 3.29 -18.22 -26.65
C GLY A 67 3.11 -19.10 -25.43
N LYS A 68 4.17 -19.84 -25.09
CA LYS A 68 4.23 -20.61 -23.85
C LYS A 68 4.15 -19.70 -22.63
N ARG A 69 3.51 -20.18 -21.57
CA ARG A 69 3.24 -19.40 -20.36
C ARG A 69 4.01 -19.94 -19.16
N ASN A 70 4.51 -19.04 -18.32
CA ASN A 70 5.09 -19.41 -17.03
C ASN A 70 5.15 -18.24 -16.06
N ARG A 71 5.54 -18.51 -14.81
CA ARG A 71 5.83 -17.46 -13.80
C ARG A 71 7.26 -17.51 -13.29
N ILE A 72 8.20 -17.95 -14.13
CA ILE A 72 9.60 -18.18 -13.77
C ILE A 72 10.22 -16.96 -13.07
N ILE A 73 9.94 -15.75 -13.56
CA ILE A 73 10.51 -14.52 -13.00
C ILE A 73 10.01 -14.22 -11.60
N SER A 74 8.73 -14.50 -11.34
CA SER A 74 8.16 -14.43 -10.00
C SER A 74 8.85 -15.40 -9.05
N TYR A 75 9.19 -16.60 -9.53
CA TYR A 75 9.87 -17.63 -8.73
C TYR A 75 11.33 -17.27 -8.44
N ILE A 76 12.11 -16.91 -9.46
CA ILE A 76 13.52 -16.50 -9.34
C ILE A 76 13.65 -15.29 -8.40
N ASN A 77 12.85 -14.25 -8.63
CA ASN A 77 12.90 -13.05 -7.81
C ASN A 77 12.58 -13.37 -6.33
N ASN A 78 11.60 -14.23 -6.07
CA ASN A 78 11.27 -14.61 -4.71
C ASN A 78 12.40 -15.42 -4.05
N TRP A 79 12.98 -16.37 -4.78
CA TRP A 79 14.08 -17.22 -4.33
C TRP A 79 15.31 -16.42 -3.91
N TYR A 80 15.76 -15.47 -4.75
CA TYR A 80 17.00 -14.73 -4.50
C TYR A 80 16.83 -13.51 -3.59
N ARG A 81 15.63 -12.93 -3.47
CA ARG A 81 15.39 -11.77 -2.59
C ARG A 81 15.60 -12.08 -1.11
N HIS A 82 15.47 -13.34 -0.71
CA HIS A 82 15.59 -13.78 0.68
C HIS A 82 16.96 -14.39 1.03
N LYS A 83 17.91 -14.36 0.10
CA LYS A 83 19.26 -14.90 0.28
C LYS A 83 20.29 -13.79 0.53
N SER A 84 21.35 -14.11 1.25
CA SER A 84 22.49 -13.22 1.46
C SER A 84 23.43 -13.28 0.26
N TYR A 85 24.06 -12.14 -0.01
CA TYR A 85 25.20 -12.05 -0.90
C TYR A 85 26.48 -12.18 -0.07
N ASP A 86 27.32 -13.16 -0.42
CA ASP A 86 28.63 -13.33 0.18
C ASP A 86 29.67 -12.64 -0.69
N LYS A 87 30.28 -11.57 -0.13
CA LYS A 87 31.31 -10.79 -0.83
C LYS A 87 32.54 -11.66 -1.04
N LYS A 88 32.95 -11.80 -2.31
CA LYS A 88 34.20 -12.46 -2.68
C LYS A 88 35.32 -11.43 -2.78
N ASP A 89 36.53 -11.88 -2.45
CA ASP A 89 37.75 -11.14 -2.77
C ASP A 89 38.07 -11.38 -4.25
N ILE A 90 37.85 -10.35 -5.08
CA ILE A 90 38.00 -10.41 -6.53
C ILE A 90 38.78 -9.17 -6.98
N VAL A 91 39.77 -9.38 -7.84
CA VAL A 91 40.55 -8.32 -8.47
C VAL A 91 39.74 -7.70 -9.61
N LEU A 92 39.63 -6.38 -9.62
CA LEU A 92 38.92 -5.65 -10.68
C LEU A 92 39.73 -5.71 -11.99
N ASP A 93 39.08 -6.13 -13.07
CA ASP A 93 39.66 -6.21 -14.41
C ASP A 93 38.60 -5.91 -15.47
N LYS A 94 37.66 -6.84 -15.67
CA LYS A 94 36.68 -6.77 -16.76
C LYS A 94 35.65 -5.67 -16.54
N VAL A 95 35.34 -5.32 -15.29
CA VAL A 95 34.38 -4.26 -14.97
C VAL A 95 34.91 -2.87 -15.33
N LEU A 96 36.24 -2.69 -15.41
CA LEU A 96 36.85 -1.38 -15.55
C LEU A 96 36.44 -0.67 -16.85
N LYS A 97 36.10 -1.42 -17.91
CA LYS A 97 35.56 -0.83 -19.16
C LYS A 97 34.20 -0.13 -18.97
N TYR A 98 33.45 -0.48 -17.93
CA TYR A 98 32.16 0.13 -17.58
C TYR A 98 32.26 1.21 -16.51
N LYS A 99 33.46 1.46 -15.97
CA LYS A 99 33.67 2.46 -14.92
C LYS A 99 33.30 3.86 -15.43
N ARG A 100 32.56 4.60 -14.61
CA ARG A 100 32.20 6.00 -14.81
C ARG A 100 32.72 6.83 -13.65
N GLU A 101 32.88 8.12 -13.89
CA GLU A 101 33.18 9.08 -12.82
C GLU A 101 32.06 9.07 -11.76
N GLY A 102 32.42 8.87 -10.50
CA GLY A 102 31.50 8.79 -9.36
C GLY A 102 31.04 7.37 -8.99
N ASP A 103 31.53 6.32 -9.64
CA ASP A 103 31.28 4.96 -9.18
C ASP A 103 32.08 4.62 -7.92
N SER A 104 31.45 3.94 -6.97
CA SER A 104 32.11 3.40 -5.79
C SER A 104 32.87 2.10 -6.10
N ASP A 105 33.89 1.80 -5.31
CA ASP A 105 34.61 0.52 -5.39
C ASP A 105 33.68 -0.67 -5.13
N GLU A 106 32.69 -0.50 -4.24
CA GLU A 106 31.65 -1.50 -3.99
C GLU A 106 30.85 -1.83 -5.26
N LEU A 107 30.41 -0.80 -6.01
CA LEU A 107 29.67 -1.02 -7.25
C LEU A 107 30.53 -1.74 -8.29
N LEU A 108 31.81 -1.37 -8.42
CA LEU A 108 32.73 -2.00 -9.35
C LEU A 108 32.99 -3.46 -8.97
N LEU A 109 33.15 -3.77 -7.68
CA LEU A 109 33.28 -5.15 -7.21
C LEU A 109 32.03 -6.00 -7.53
N LEU A 110 30.83 -5.45 -7.34
CA LEU A 110 29.59 -6.11 -7.73
C LEU A 110 29.52 -6.33 -9.25
N GLY A 111 29.95 -5.36 -10.05
CA GLY A 111 30.01 -5.49 -11.50
C GLY A 111 31.03 -6.53 -11.98
N GLU A 112 32.18 -6.64 -11.31
CA GLU A 112 33.19 -7.66 -11.61
C GLU A 112 32.68 -9.07 -11.29
N ASP A 113 32.06 -9.26 -10.12
CA ASP A 113 31.46 -10.56 -9.76
C ASP A 113 30.29 -10.92 -10.68
N LEU A 114 29.53 -9.93 -11.16
CA LEU A 114 28.46 -10.15 -12.14
C LEU A 114 29.01 -10.75 -13.43
N ILE A 115 30.07 -10.16 -13.96
CA ILE A 115 30.74 -10.64 -15.17
C ILE A 115 31.22 -12.08 -14.99
N HIS A 116 31.93 -12.36 -13.88
CA HIS A 116 32.43 -13.71 -13.60
C HIS A 116 31.33 -14.77 -13.52
N ARG A 117 30.18 -14.42 -12.92
CA ARG A 117 29.04 -15.34 -12.77
C ARG A 117 28.26 -15.52 -14.07
N LEU A 118 28.12 -14.46 -14.88
CA LEU A 118 27.52 -14.55 -16.21
C LEU A 118 28.30 -15.51 -17.11
N GLU A 119 29.63 -15.38 -17.15
CA GLU A 119 30.50 -16.23 -17.96
C GLU A 119 30.50 -17.70 -17.53
N LYS A 120 30.14 -17.97 -16.27
CA LYS A 120 29.98 -19.32 -15.73
C LYS A 120 28.55 -19.85 -15.81
N GLY A 121 27.60 -19.05 -16.32
CA GLY A 121 26.18 -19.42 -16.36
C GLY A 121 25.55 -19.54 -14.96
N GLU A 122 26.07 -18.84 -13.95
CA GLU A 122 25.59 -18.95 -12.58
C GLU A 122 24.33 -18.08 -12.34
N GLU A 123 23.21 -18.70 -11.98
CA GLU A 123 21.97 -17.97 -11.61
C GLU A 123 22.13 -17.05 -10.38
N SER A 124 23.22 -17.21 -9.63
CA SER A 124 23.51 -16.41 -8.44
C SER A 124 23.79 -14.92 -8.77
N ILE A 125 23.83 -14.52 -10.04
CA ILE A 125 23.84 -13.11 -10.47
C ILE A 125 22.67 -12.29 -9.89
N PHE A 126 21.54 -12.91 -9.56
CA PHE A 126 20.40 -12.18 -9.01
C PHE A 126 20.64 -11.69 -7.58
N LEU A 127 21.59 -12.29 -6.84
CA LEU A 127 22.06 -11.75 -5.57
C LEU A 127 22.75 -10.39 -5.80
N ILE A 128 23.60 -10.32 -6.81
CA ILE A 128 24.33 -9.09 -7.17
C ILE A 128 23.35 -8.00 -7.60
N PHE A 129 22.36 -8.33 -8.43
CA PHE A 129 21.32 -7.37 -8.81
C PHE A 129 20.59 -6.81 -7.58
N ASN A 130 20.26 -7.66 -6.61
CA ASN A 130 19.62 -7.23 -5.38
C ASN A 130 20.52 -6.31 -4.54
N GLU A 131 21.83 -6.57 -4.44
CA GLU A 131 22.77 -5.68 -3.76
C GLU A 131 22.91 -4.33 -4.50
N MET A 132 23.04 -4.34 -5.83
CA MET A 132 23.05 -3.11 -6.62
C MET A 132 21.78 -2.27 -6.43
N MET A 133 20.62 -2.91 -6.22
CA MET A 133 19.36 -2.23 -5.92
C MET A 133 19.28 -1.64 -4.51
N LYS A 134 20.15 -2.05 -3.58
CA LYS A 134 20.21 -1.54 -2.19
C LYS A 134 21.08 -0.29 -2.05
N ILE A 135 22.05 -0.08 -2.94
CA ILE A 135 22.91 1.11 -2.96
C ILE A 135 22.04 2.35 -3.22
N LYS A 136 22.03 3.30 -2.28
CA LYS A 136 21.18 4.51 -2.34
C LYS A 136 21.92 5.74 -2.81
N GLU A 137 23.24 5.70 -2.74
CA GLU A 137 24.16 6.75 -3.14
C GLU A 137 24.12 6.95 -4.66
N ASN A 138 24.39 8.18 -5.10
CA ASN A 138 24.49 8.49 -6.51
C ASN A 138 25.79 7.93 -7.08
N MET A 139 25.66 7.10 -8.12
CA MET A 139 26.78 6.52 -8.86
C MET A 139 27.05 7.30 -10.15
N GLY A 140 28.00 6.81 -10.95
CA GLY A 140 28.29 7.35 -12.26
C GLY A 140 27.06 7.33 -13.18
N LEU A 141 26.97 8.38 -14.02
CA LEU A 141 25.79 8.62 -14.84
C LEU A 141 25.65 7.58 -15.96
N ARG A 142 24.55 6.83 -15.95
CA ARG A 142 24.18 5.83 -16.96
C ARG A 142 22.75 6.05 -17.42
N TYR A 143 22.52 6.12 -18.72
CA TYR A 143 21.18 6.36 -19.30
C TYR A 143 20.41 7.54 -18.66
N ARG A 144 21.11 8.64 -18.34
CA ARG A 144 20.55 9.81 -17.62
C ARG A 144 20.06 9.50 -16.20
N ARG A 145 20.68 8.52 -15.54
CA ARG A 145 20.34 8.03 -14.18
C ARG A 145 21.62 7.76 -13.39
N ARG A 146 21.52 7.82 -12.07
CA ARG A 146 22.66 7.62 -11.14
C ARG A 146 22.43 6.46 -10.17
N GLU A 147 21.42 5.62 -10.41
CA GLU A 147 21.19 4.42 -9.58
C GLU A 147 22.24 3.36 -9.94
N ALA A 148 22.82 2.68 -8.94
CA ALA A 148 23.82 1.63 -9.12
C ALA A 148 23.37 0.51 -10.08
N SER A 149 22.09 0.15 -10.02
CA SER A 149 21.47 -0.88 -10.85
C SER A 149 21.48 -0.61 -12.35
N TYR A 150 21.86 0.58 -12.83
CA TYR A 150 22.06 0.78 -14.28
C TYR A 150 23.39 0.19 -14.79
N LEU A 151 24.36 -0.11 -13.92
CA LEU A 151 25.56 -0.87 -14.32
C LEU A 151 25.19 -2.29 -14.79
N TRP A 152 24.21 -2.92 -14.14
CA TRP A 152 23.63 -4.20 -14.58
C TRP A 152 23.19 -4.16 -16.05
N PHE A 153 22.52 -3.09 -16.48
CA PHE A 153 22.06 -2.94 -17.86
C PHE A 153 23.19 -2.67 -18.85
N GLU A 154 24.24 -1.93 -18.47
CA GLU A 154 25.42 -1.74 -19.33
C GLU A 154 26.17 -3.07 -19.51
N ILE A 155 26.33 -3.85 -18.45
CA ILE A 155 27.00 -5.16 -18.52
C ILE A 155 26.17 -6.14 -19.36
N LEU A 156 24.89 -6.34 -19.02
CA LEU A 156 24.04 -7.30 -19.75
C LEU A 156 23.93 -6.98 -21.24
N LYS A 157 23.97 -5.69 -21.61
CA LYS A 157 23.98 -5.28 -23.01
C LYS A 157 25.10 -5.97 -23.79
N ASP A 158 26.31 -6.01 -23.28
CA ASP A 158 27.43 -6.63 -23.99
C ASP A 158 27.28 -8.17 -24.09
N TYR A 159 26.70 -8.81 -23.08
CA TYR A 159 26.50 -10.28 -23.06
C TYR A 159 25.31 -10.75 -23.89
N MET A 160 24.35 -9.87 -24.16
CA MET A 160 23.14 -10.19 -24.91
C MET A 160 23.25 -9.97 -26.42
N TRP A 161 24.26 -9.24 -26.88
CA TRP A 161 24.41 -8.89 -28.30
C TRP A 161 25.08 -9.99 -29.13
N PRO A 162 24.71 -10.16 -30.42
CA PRO A 162 23.56 -9.56 -31.14
C PRO A 162 22.24 -10.33 -30.94
N GLY A 163 21.10 -9.71 -31.27
CA GLY A 163 19.80 -10.37 -31.50
C GLY A 163 18.71 -10.14 -30.44
N LEU A 164 19.03 -9.48 -29.32
CA LEU A 164 18.10 -9.21 -28.23
C LEU A 164 17.87 -7.71 -27.98
N GLU A 165 18.16 -6.87 -28.97
CA GLU A 165 18.14 -5.41 -28.85
C GLU A 165 16.75 -4.86 -28.51
N ASN A 166 15.71 -5.41 -29.13
CA ASN A 166 14.33 -5.01 -28.88
C ASN A 166 13.88 -5.40 -27.47
N VAL A 167 14.23 -6.61 -27.02
CA VAL A 167 13.94 -7.10 -25.66
C VAL A 167 14.69 -6.26 -24.63
N TYR A 168 15.96 -5.97 -24.87
CA TYR A 168 16.78 -5.12 -24.02
C TYR A 168 16.18 -3.70 -23.88
N GLY A 169 15.84 -3.07 -25.01
CA GLY A 169 15.25 -1.73 -25.03
C GLY A 169 13.91 -1.69 -24.28
N PHE A 170 13.08 -2.72 -24.46
CA PHE A 170 11.83 -2.88 -23.73
C PHE A 170 12.05 -2.98 -22.21
N CYS A 171 12.93 -3.88 -21.77
CA CYS A 171 13.25 -4.05 -20.34
C CYS A 171 13.79 -2.76 -19.71
N LEU A 172 14.74 -2.09 -20.39
CA LEU A 172 15.33 -0.85 -19.90
C LEU A 172 14.28 0.26 -19.80
N GLN A 173 13.42 0.41 -20.81
CA GLN A 173 12.34 1.40 -20.80
C GLN A 173 11.40 1.18 -19.61
N MET A 174 11.04 -0.08 -19.32
CA MET A 174 10.17 -0.42 -18.19
C MET A 174 10.86 -0.24 -16.85
N PHE A 175 12.15 -0.61 -16.75
CA PHE A 175 12.97 -0.43 -15.56
C PHE A 175 13.13 1.05 -15.16
N MET A 176 13.22 1.97 -16.14
CA MET A 176 13.35 3.41 -15.89
C MET A 176 12.13 4.05 -15.20
N ARG A 177 10.99 3.35 -15.09
CA ARG A 177 9.75 3.86 -14.49
C ARG A 177 9.80 3.72 -12.96
N ARG A 178 10.43 4.69 -12.28
CA ARG A 178 10.63 4.69 -10.80
C ARG A 178 9.36 4.47 -9.96
N GLY A 179 8.18 4.89 -10.46
CA GLY A 179 6.89 4.72 -9.78
C GLY A 179 6.26 3.33 -9.90
N MET A 180 6.83 2.43 -10.71
CA MET A 180 6.32 1.08 -10.93
C MET A 180 6.97 0.10 -9.95
N LYS A 181 6.16 -0.62 -9.16
CA LYS A 181 6.66 -1.58 -8.17
C LYS A 181 7.35 -2.77 -8.82
N GLU A 182 6.87 -3.14 -9.99
CA GLU A 182 7.32 -4.27 -10.81
C GLU A 182 8.61 -3.94 -11.59
N ARG A 183 9.11 -2.69 -11.58
CA ARG A 183 10.30 -2.30 -12.34
C ARG A 183 11.51 -3.23 -12.12
N PRO A 184 11.84 -3.73 -10.91
CA PRO A 184 13.01 -4.60 -10.72
C PRO A 184 12.85 -5.96 -11.40
N TYR A 185 11.61 -6.41 -11.64
CA TYR A 185 11.32 -7.70 -12.25
C TYR A 185 11.76 -7.71 -13.72
N PHE A 186 11.69 -6.57 -14.41
CA PHE A 186 12.26 -6.41 -15.75
C PHE A 186 13.79 -6.54 -15.76
N GLY A 187 14.47 -6.12 -14.69
CA GLY A 187 15.92 -6.33 -14.53
C GLY A 187 16.28 -7.80 -14.34
N ILE A 188 15.52 -8.50 -13.48
CA ILE A 188 15.67 -9.94 -13.24
C ILE A 188 15.35 -10.74 -14.51
N TRP A 189 14.27 -10.40 -15.20
CA TRP A 189 13.88 -11.04 -16.47
C TRP A 189 14.96 -10.88 -17.53
N LEU A 190 15.52 -9.67 -17.68
CA LEU A 190 16.62 -9.42 -18.60
C LEU A 190 17.87 -10.24 -18.24
N GLY A 191 18.24 -10.34 -16.96
CA GLY A 191 19.37 -11.18 -16.53
C GLY A 191 19.14 -12.66 -16.79
N TYR A 192 17.91 -13.13 -16.62
CA TYR A 192 17.59 -14.54 -16.90
C TYR A 192 17.62 -14.84 -18.40
N ILE A 193 17.11 -13.92 -19.24
CA ILE A 193 17.26 -13.99 -20.70
C ILE A 193 18.74 -14.05 -21.08
N ALA A 194 19.59 -13.21 -20.47
CA ALA A 194 21.03 -13.22 -20.74
C ALA A 194 21.69 -14.56 -20.36
N LEU A 195 21.34 -15.15 -19.22
CA LEU A 195 21.85 -16.46 -18.79
C LEU A 195 21.40 -17.61 -19.69
N LYS A 196 20.19 -17.51 -20.24
CA LYS A 196 19.55 -18.57 -21.03
C LYS A 196 19.59 -18.30 -22.52
N ARG A 197 20.43 -17.38 -22.98
CA ARG A 197 20.50 -16.88 -24.35
C ARG A 197 20.50 -17.98 -25.41
N ASP A 198 21.25 -19.05 -25.15
CA ASP A 198 21.45 -20.16 -26.08
C ASP A 198 20.25 -21.13 -26.11
N ASP A 199 19.36 -21.05 -25.12
CA ASP A 199 18.16 -21.89 -24.98
C ASP A 199 16.86 -21.18 -25.43
N LEU A 200 16.98 -19.98 -26.01
CA LEU A 200 15.84 -19.16 -26.43
C LEU A 200 15.33 -19.54 -27.83
N ASP A 201 14.03 -19.36 -28.06
CA ASP A 201 13.37 -19.57 -29.35
C ASP A 201 13.20 -18.23 -30.09
N TYR A 202 13.96 -18.08 -31.18
CA TYR A 202 13.94 -16.92 -32.07
C TYR A 202 13.03 -17.14 -33.29
N SER A 203 12.36 -18.30 -33.39
CA SER A 203 11.54 -18.61 -34.56
C SER A 203 10.38 -17.64 -34.71
N ILE A 204 10.15 -17.23 -35.96
CA ILE A 204 9.05 -16.35 -36.35
C ILE A 204 7.74 -17.10 -36.13
N LYS A 205 6.77 -16.43 -35.53
CA LYS A 205 5.42 -16.96 -35.30
C LYS A 205 4.42 -16.20 -36.16
N ASP A 206 3.65 -16.92 -36.95
CA ASP A 206 2.57 -16.31 -37.73
C ASP A 206 1.44 -15.84 -36.82
N TYR A 207 0.89 -14.67 -37.12
CA TYR A 207 -0.27 -14.11 -36.44
C TYR A 207 -1.11 -13.25 -37.38
N SER A 208 -2.40 -13.17 -37.06
CA SER A 208 -3.35 -12.38 -37.83
C SER A 208 -3.06 -10.89 -37.61
N LYS A 209 -2.92 -10.15 -38.71
CA LYS A 209 -2.85 -8.69 -38.71
C LYS A 209 -4.23 -8.15 -39.02
N TYR A 210 -4.86 -7.57 -38.02
CA TYR A 210 -6.18 -6.98 -38.15
C TYR A 210 -6.04 -5.54 -38.64
N ASP A 211 -7.04 -5.08 -39.38
CA ASP A 211 -7.22 -3.66 -39.70
C ASP A 211 -8.39 -3.08 -38.88
N SER A 212 -8.74 -1.83 -39.17
CA SER A 212 -9.84 -1.15 -38.49
C SER A 212 -11.19 -1.85 -38.72
N GLU A 213 -11.42 -2.43 -39.91
CA GLU A 213 -12.67 -3.14 -40.22
C GLU A 213 -12.76 -4.42 -39.40
N GLY A 214 -11.68 -5.21 -39.33
CA GLY A 214 -11.60 -6.40 -38.50
C GLY A 214 -11.78 -6.11 -37.00
N PHE A 215 -11.30 -4.96 -36.51
CA PHE A 215 -11.57 -4.53 -35.14
C PHE A 215 -13.06 -4.25 -34.89
N ASP A 216 -13.73 -3.57 -35.84
CA ASP A 216 -15.16 -3.27 -35.71
C ASP A 216 -16.02 -4.52 -35.82
N GLU A 217 -15.67 -5.45 -36.70
CA GLU A 217 -16.31 -6.76 -36.79
C GLU A 217 -16.17 -7.54 -35.47
N TYR A 218 -14.95 -7.62 -34.92
CA TYR A 218 -14.72 -8.24 -33.61
C TYR A 218 -15.62 -7.61 -32.54
N ARG A 219 -15.69 -6.27 -32.50
CA ARG A 219 -16.49 -5.51 -31.54
C ARG A 219 -17.99 -5.82 -31.64
N ILE A 220 -18.53 -5.93 -32.85
CA ILE A 220 -19.94 -6.26 -33.08
C ILE A 220 -20.25 -7.68 -32.60
N ASN A 221 -19.31 -8.61 -32.80
CA ASN A 221 -19.45 -10.01 -32.45
C ASN A 221 -19.02 -10.34 -31.00
N MET A 222 -18.60 -9.35 -30.20
CA MET A 222 -18.20 -9.57 -28.81
C MET A 222 -19.37 -10.10 -27.98
N THR A 223 -19.20 -11.30 -27.44
CA THR A 223 -20.12 -11.88 -26.47
C THR A 223 -19.74 -11.48 -25.05
N LYS A 224 -20.73 -11.49 -24.14
CA LYS A 224 -20.47 -11.29 -22.72
C LYS A 224 -19.57 -12.43 -22.20
N ILE A 225 -18.49 -12.05 -21.52
CA ILE A 225 -17.64 -13.00 -20.77
C ILE A 225 -18.23 -13.12 -19.37
N GLU A 226 -18.66 -14.32 -18.98
CA GLU A 226 -19.04 -14.59 -17.60
C GLU A 226 -17.77 -14.70 -16.75
N MET A 227 -17.68 -13.87 -15.72
CA MET A 227 -16.56 -13.87 -14.78
C MET A 227 -16.92 -14.82 -13.64
N ASP A 228 -16.07 -15.79 -13.38
CA ASP A 228 -16.28 -16.80 -12.34
C ASP A 228 -15.60 -16.43 -11.01
N ASP A 229 -15.78 -17.33 -10.05
CA ASP A 229 -15.18 -17.25 -8.72
C ASP A 229 -13.65 -17.19 -8.74
N TYR A 230 -13.00 -17.72 -9.79
CA TYR A 230 -11.55 -17.64 -9.93
C TYR A 230 -11.09 -16.18 -10.07
N VAL A 231 -11.82 -15.37 -10.84
CA VAL A 231 -11.47 -13.96 -11.01
C VAL A 231 -11.92 -13.10 -9.83
N VAL A 232 -13.11 -13.34 -9.27
CA VAL A 232 -13.65 -12.48 -8.19
C VAL A 232 -13.06 -12.80 -6.81
N ASN A 233 -12.62 -14.05 -6.58
CA ASN A 233 -12.01 -14.49 -5.33
C ASN A 233 -10.47 -14.46 -5.35
N ASP A 234 -9.90 -13.58 -6.17
CA ASP A 234 -8.47 -13.32 -6.25
C ASP A 234 -8.01 -12.29 -5.20
N TYR A 235 -6.77 -12.40 -4.71
CA TYR A 235 -6.19 -11.46 -3.75
C TYR A 235 -6.17 -10.00 -4.23
N HIS A 236 -5.99 -9.78 -5.53
CA HIS A 236 -5.94 -8.45 -6.14
C HIS A 236 -7.33 -7.79 -6.21
N VAL A 237 -8.40 -8.59 -6.19
CA VAL A 237 -9.79 -8.13 -6.11
C VAL A 237 -10.24 -8.02 -4.66
N ASN A 238 -9.97 -9.05 -3.86
CA ASN A 238 -10.32 -9.12 -2.44
C ASN A 238 -9.14 -9.63 -1.62
N LYS A 239 -8.49 -8.70 -0.90
CA LYS A 239 -7.34 -9.00 -0.03
C LYS A 239 -7.63 -10.01 1.09
N GLY A 240 -8.90 -10.35 1.34
CA GLY A 240 -9.31 -11.37 2.30
C GLY A 240 -8.94 -12.81 1.94
N PHE A 241 -8.63 -13.10 0.67
CA PHE A 241 -8.26 -14.46 0.22
C PHE A 241 -6.79 -14.83 0.47
N GLY A 242 -5.92 -13.87 0.82
CA GLY A 242 -4.52 -14.13 1.12
C GLY A 242 -3.64 -14.39 -0.12
N LEU A 243 -2.37 -14.03 0.00
CA LEU A 243 -1.29 -14.26 -0.96
C LEU A 243 -0.96 -15.75 -1.13
N GLY A 244 -1.14 -16.58 -0.10
CA GLY A 244 -0.91 -18.01 -0.13
C GLY A 244 -1.92 -18.72 -1.02
N LYS A 245 -3.22 -18.45 -0.82
CA LYS A 245 -4.28 -18.96 -1.70
C LYS A 245 -4.11 -18.44 -3.13
N PHE A 246 -3.74 -17.17 -3.29
CA PHE A 246 -3.36 -16.65 -4.61
C PHE A 246 -2.24 -17.48 -5.23
N ALA A 247 -1.16 -17.76 -4.49
CA ALA A 247 -0.03 -18.51 -5.02
C ALA A 247 -0.36 -19.96 -5.42
N GLU A 248 -1.36 -20.56 -4.78
CA GLU A 248 -1.83 -21.92 -5.09
C GLU A 248 -2.83 -21.94 -6.25
N GLU A 249 -3.80 -21.03 -6.22
CA GLU A 249 -4.95 -21.04 -7.12
C GLU A 249 -4.88 -19.91 -8.15
N GLY A 250 -4.89 -18.65 -7.73
CA GLY A 250 -4.92 -17.49 -8.64
C GLY A 250 -3.65 -17.29 -9.49
N ALA A 251 -2.56 -17.92 -9.08
CA ALA A 251 -1.27 -17.95 -9.75
C ALA A 251 -1.12 -19.12 -10.71
N TYR A 252 -2.13 -19.97 -10.82
CA TYR A 252 -2.08 -21.16 -11.65
C TYR A 252 -1.90 -20.80 -13.11
N VAL A 253 -0.92 -21.43 -13.75
CA VAL A 253 -0.71 -21.38 -15.19
C VAL A 253 -0.96 -22.78 -15.73
N LYS A 254 -1.98 -22.90 -16.59
CA LYS A 254 -2.25 -24.14 -17.30
C LYS A 254 -1.08 -24.43 -18.24
N ASP A 255 -0.61 -25.68 -18.26
CA ASP A 255 0.49 -26.14 -19.11
C ASP A 255 1.77 -25.30 -18.95
N GLU A 256 2.09 -24.96 -17.69
CA GLU A 256 3.20 -24.08 -17.33
C GLU A 256 4.56 -24.57 -17.86
N ASP A 257 5.23 -23.75 -18.68
CA ASP A 257 6.54 -24.05 -19.25
C ASP A 257 7.68 -23.67 -18.29
N LEU A 258 8.12 -24.64 -17.48
CA LEU A 258 9.28 -24.50 -16.59
C LEU A 258 10.60 -24.99 -17.22
N SER A 259 10.62 -25.26 -18.52
CA SER A 259 11.77 -25.94 -19.14
C SER A 259 13.10 -25.18 -19.01
N LEU A 260 13.08 -23.84 -18.94
CA LEU A 260 14.31 -23.06 -18.71
C LEU A 260 14.91 -23.23 -17.31
N LEU A 261 14.07 -23.52 -16.30
CA LEU A 261 14.53 -23.80 -14.94
C LEU A 261 15.04 -25.24 -14.79
N GLY A 262 14.75 -26.12 -15.76
CA GLY A 262 15.09 -27.54 -15.68
C GLY A 262 14.57 -28.17 -14.38
N GLU A 263 15.42 -28.97 -13.73
CA GLU A 263 15.10 -29.68 -12.50
C GLU A 263 14.78 -28.76 -11.31
N LYS A 264 15.24 -27.50 -11.33
CA LYS A 264 14.97 -26.50 -10.26
C LYS A 264 13.56 -25.92 -10.33
N GLY A 265 12.86 -26.09 -11.46
CA GLY A 265 11.54 -25.50 -11.68
C GLY A 265 10.53 -25.80 -10.56
N PRO A 266 10.29 -27.09 -10.25
CA PRO A 266 9.39 -27.48 -9.15
C PRO A 266 9.81 -26.92 -7.78
N GLU A 267 11.12 -26.91 -7.48
CA GLU A 267 11.65 -26.38 -6.21
C GLU A 267 11.37 -24.88 -6.08
N TYR A 268 11.64 -24.10 -7.13
CA TYR A 268 11.45 -22.66 -7.15
C TYR A 268 9.98 -22.28 -7.01
N LYS A 269 9.09 -23.01 -7.70
CA LYS A 269 7.64 -22.84 -7.58
C LYS A 269 7.15 -23.17 -6.17
N LYS A 270 7.61 -24.28 -5.59
CA LYS A 270 7.26 -24.67 -4.22
C LYS A 270 7.71 -23.60 -3.21
N TYR A 271 8.94 -23.12 -3.34
CA TYR A 271 9.47 -22.06 -2.48
C TYR A 271 8.65 -20.77 -2.60
N TYR A 272 8.29 -20.37 -3.81
CA TYR A 272 7.42 -19.22 -4.03
C TYR A 272 6.10 -19.36 -3.27
N ILE A 273 5.41 -20.51 -3.40
CA ILE A 273 4.16 -20.78 -2.69
C ILE A 273 4.36 -20.73 -1.17
N GLU A 274 5.40 -21.41 -0.66
CA GLU A 274 5.73 -21.40 0.77
C GLU A 274 5.99 -20.00 1.31
N MET A 275 6.71 -19.16 0.56
CA MET A 275 6.98 -17.79 0.96
C MET A 275 5.73 -16.93 0.94
N LYS A 276 4.81 -17.13 -0.01
CA LYS A 276 3.52 -16.41 -0.04
C LYS A 276 2.64 -16.78 1.14
N HIS A 277 2.61 -18.05 1.55
CA HIS A 277 1.97 -18.48 2.79
C HIS A 277 2.62 -17.88 4.04
N LYS A 278 3.95 -17.72 4.06
CA LYS A 278 4.65 -17.04 5.16
C LYS A 278 4.34 -15.54 5.22
N CYS A 279 4.11 -14.91 4.06
CA CYS A 279 3.72 -13.51 3.94
C CYS A 279 2.26 -13.27 4.30
N ASP A 280 1.40 -14.28 4.14
CA ASP A 280 0.07 -14.19 4.67
C ASP A 280 0.12 -13.98 6.18
N PRO A 281 -0.73 -13.09 6.72
CA PRO A 281 -0.87 -12.98 8.15
C PRO A 281 -1.23 -14.37 8.65
N LYS A 282 -0.27 -15.04 9.30
CA LYS A 282 -0.48 -16.38 9.86
C LYS A 282 -1.79 -16.30 10.61
N LYS A 283 -2.82 -17.06 10.17
CA LYS A 283 -3.92 -17.41 11.07
C LYS A 283 -3.21 -17.93 12.29
N LYS A 284 -3.22 -17.15 13.38
CA LYS A 284 -2.49 -17.49 14.60
C LYS A 284 -2.85 -18.95 14.87
N LYS A 285 -1.90 -19.88 14.67
CA LYS A 285 -1.97 -21.15 15.39
C LYS A 285 -2.23 -20.71 16.82
N LYS A 286 -3.25 -21.30 17.44
CA LYS A 286 -3.47 -21.19 18.88
C LYS A 286 -2.21 -21.73 19.55
N THR A 287 -1.11 -20.96 19.54
CA THR A 287 -0.15 -21.02 20.60
C THR A 287 -0.98 -20.75 21.83
N HIS A 288 -0.75 -21.55 22.87
CA HIS A 288 -1.09 -21.20 24.23
C HIS A 288 -0.39 -19.86 24.57
N LYS A 289 -0.86 -18.76 23.99
CA LYS A 289 -1.01 -17.53 24.74
C LYS A 289 -1.93 -17.95 25.86
N ASN A 290 -1.47 -17.73 27.08
CA ASN A 290 -2.35 -17.59 28.23
C ASN A 290 -3.69 -17.04 27.73
N ASN A 291 -4.77 -17.76 28.02
CA ASN A 291 -6.12 -17.25 27.89
C ASN A 291 -6.16 -15.89 28.59
N ILE A 292 -5.82 -14.82 27.88
CA ILE A 292 -6.60 -13.61 27.97
C ILE A 292 -7.79 -13.96 27.11
N ASP A 293 -8.71 -14.61 27.79
CA ASP A 293 -10.11 -14.76 27.47
C ASP A 293 -10.49 -13.82 26.31
N LYS A 294 -11.08 -14.35 25.24
CA LYS A 294 -12.09 -13.54 24.53
C LYS A 294 -13.24 -13.41 25.52
N SER A 295 -12.99 -12.67 26.59
CA SER A 295 -13.99 -12.18 27.49
C SER A 295 -15.00 -11.54 26.57
N ASN A 296 -16.23 -12.01 26.69
CA ASN A 296 -17.40 -11.32 26.21
C ASN A 296 -17.10 -9.79 26.25
N PRO A 297 -17.15 -9.05 25.13
CA PRO A 297 -16.67 -7.66 25.07
C PRO A 297 -17.45 -6.73 26.01
N PHE A 298 -18.58 -7.20 26.55
CA PHE A 298 -19.38 -6.57 27.58
C PHE A 298 -18.81 -6.71 29.01
N ILE A 299 -17.87 -7.63 29.25
CA ILE A 299 -17.32 -7.92 30.60
C ILE A 299 -16.64 -6.68 31.17
N GLY A 300 -17.00 -6.34 32.41
CA GLY A 300 -16.45 -5.22 33.16
C GLY A 300 -16.95 -3.84 32.73
N LEU A 301 -17.88 -3.77 31.76
CA LEU A 301 -18.50 -2.52 31.32
C LEU A 301 -19.81 -2.28 32.07
N LYS A 302 -20.11 -1.01 32.37
CA LYS A 302 -21.40 -0.61 32.97
C LYS A 302 -22.52 -0.87 31.98
N GLU A 303 -23.53 -1.63 32.39
CA GLU A 303 -24.78 -1.79 31.62
C GLU A 303 -25.73 -0.61 31.90
N LEU A 304 -26.25 0.00 30.84
CA LEU A 304 -27.25 1.06 30.88
C LEU A 304 -28.45 0.62 30.05
N SER A 305 -29.66 0.86 30.56
CA SER A 305 -30.87 0.68 29.75
C SER A 305 -31.14 1.96 28.96
N PHE A 306 -31.46 1.82 27.68
CA PHE A 306 -31.78 2.94 26.81
C PHE A 306 -32.99 3.74 27.30
N ASP A 307 -33.89 3.12 28.04
CA ASP A 307 -35.09 3.76 28.59
C ASP A 307 -34.75 4.75 29.72
N LYS A 308 -33.50 4.74 30.22
CA LYS A 308 -32.98 5.76 31.15
C LYS A 308 -32.51 7.04 30.45
N PHE A 309 -32.46 7.06 29.13
CA PHE A 309 -32.07 8.23 28.36
C PHE A 309 -33.30 9.06 28.00
N SER A 310 -33.21 10.38 28.18
CA SER A 310 -34.19 11.34 27.66
C SER A 310 -33.62 12.11 26.48
N GLU A 311 -34.50 12.76 25.71
CA GLU A 311 -34.12 13.58 24.54
C GLU A 311 -33.25 12.85 23.51
N VAL A 312 -33.50 11.55 23.32
CA VAL A 312 -32.74 10.71 22.39
C VAL A 312 -32.91 11.21 20.95
N LYS A 313 -31.87 11.85 20.41
CA LYS A 313 -31.82 12.37 19.05
C LYS A 313 -30.70 11.72 18.25
N ILE A 314 -31.04 11.11 17.13
CA ILE A 314 -30.05 10.56 16.20
C ILE A 314 -29.48 11.71 15.36
N ILE A 315 -28.16 11.86 15.35
CA ILE A 315 -27.47 12.88 14.56
C ILE A 315 -27.19 12.32 13.17
N GLU A 316 -28.05 12.64 12.21
CA GLU A 316 -27.91 12.19 10.82
C GLU A 316 -27.10 13.17 9.95
N GLU A 317 -26.98 14.42 10.37
CA GLU A 317 -26.20 15.43 9.67
C GLU A 317 -24.71 15.07 9.64
N GLY A 318 -24.09 15.14 8.47
CA GLY A 318 -22.67 14.82 8.29
C GLY A 318 -22.32 13.33 8.27
N VAL A 319 -23.30 12.42 8.33
CA VAL A 319 -23.04 10.97 8.30
C VAL A 319 -22.57 10.51 6.91
N CYS A 320 -21.31 10.09 6.83
CA CYS A 320 -20.71 9.53 5.61
C CYS A 320 -21.17 8.09 5.34
N GLY A 321 -21.42 7.76 4.06
CA GLY A 321 -22.07 6.54 3.59
C GLY A 321 -21.57 5.23 4.24
N GLY A 322 -22.40 4.66 5.11
CA GLY A 322 -22.19 3.37 5.78
C GLY A 322 -21.78 3.46 7.26
N LYS A 323 -21.39 4.63 7.77
CA LYS A 323 -21.06 4.84 9.19
C LYS A 323 -22.35 4.90 10.04
N VAL A 324 -22.29 4.35 11.26
CA VAL A 324 -23.38 4.47 12.24
C VAL A 324 -23.40 5.89 12.79
N PRO A 325 -24.56 6.59 12.81
CA PRO A 325 -24.66 7.94 13.36
C PRO A 325 -24.41 7.97 14.87
N CYS A 326 -24.06 9.16 15.36
CA CYS A 326 -24.01 9.44 16.79
C CYS A 326 -25.42 9.68 17.33
N ILE A 327 -25.58 9.56 18.65
CA ILE A 327 -26.86 9.79 19.32
C ILE A 327 -26.62 10.80 20.44
N ASP A 328 -27.37 11.89 20.41
CA ASP A 328 -27.42 12.90 21.45
C ASP A 328 -28.48 12.50 22.48
N ILE A 329 -28.11 12.50 23.76
CA ILE A 329 -28.96 12.05 24.86
C ILE A 329 -28.76 12.92 26.10
N ILE A 330 -29.74 12.87 27.00
CA ILE A 330 -29.58 13.27 28.39
C ILE A 330 -29.62 12.02 29.28
N TYR A 331 -28.65 11.92 30.19
CA TYR A 331 -28.56 10.86 31.19
C TYR A 331 -28.16 11.47 32.53
N GLU A 332 -28.93 11.17 33.59
CA GLU A 332 -28.70 11.71 34.95
C GLU A 332 -28.55 13.25 34.97
N GLY A 333 -29.32 13.96 34.12
CA GLY A 333 -29.32 15.43 34.05
C GLY A 333 -28.17 16.06 33.28
N LYS A 334 -27.22 15.27 32.74
CA LYS A 334 -26.13 15.76 31.88
C LYS A 334 -26.32 15.27 30.44
N ARG A 335 -25.95 16.11 29.47
CA ARG A 335 -26.01 15.82 28.04
C ARG A 335 -24.75 15.07 27.59
N TYR A 336 -24.93 14.06 26.75
CA TYR A 336 -23.86 13.20 26.25
C TYR A 336 -24.06 12.86 24.79
N ILE A 337 -22.95 12.54 24.12
CA ILE A 337 -22.97 11.91 22.81
C ILE A 337 -22.64 10.42 22.98
N LEU A 338 -23.44 9.55 22.35
CA LEU A 338 -23.18 8.13 22.22
C LEU A 338 -22.72 7.79 20.80
N LYS A 339 -21.64 7.02 20.71
CA LYS A 339 -21.16 6.42 19.46
C LYS A 339 -21.18 4.91 19.58
N GLN A 340 -21.92 4.23 18.71
CA GLN A 340 -21.95 2.76 18.67
C GLN A 340 -20.61 2.20 18.20
N MET A 341 -20.02 1.28 18.98
CA MET A 341 -18.70 0.71 18.73
C MET A 341 -18.76 -0.80 18.43
N GLY A 342 -18.42 -1.16 17.20
CA GLY A 342 -18.34 -2.55 16.74
C GLY A 342 -16.93 -3.14 16.82
N ASN A 343 -16.82 -4.42 16.46
CA ASN A 343 -15.54 -5.15 16.41
C ASN A 343 -14.52 -4.48 15.47
N SER A 344 -14.96 -3.88 14.36
CA SER A 344 -14.09 -3.18 13.41
C SER A 344 -13.46 -1.91 13.98
N MET A 345 -14.00 -1.36 15.07
CA MET A 345 -13.49 -0.19 15.80
C MET A 345 -12.87 -0.61 17.14
N ASN A 346 -12.44 -1.88 17.26
CA ASN A 346 -11.89 -2.46 18.49
C ASN A 346 -12.78 -2.22 19.72
N TYR A 347 -14.10 -2.20 19.52
CA TYR A 347 -15.09 -1.86 20.55
C TYR A 347 -14.77 -0.55 21.29
N GLY A 348 -14.21 0.45 20.60
CA GLY A 348 -13.91 1.80 21.11
C GLY A 348 -12.65 1.91 21.97
N ARG A 349 -11.81 0.87 22.07
CA ARG A 349 -10.61 0.91 22.93
C ARG A 349 -9.59 1.94 22.48
N ASP A 350 -9.35 2.05 21.17
CA ASP A 350 -8.44 3.03 20.57
C ASP A 350 -8.87 4.46 20.94
N TYR A 351 -10.17 4.73 20.80
CA TYR A 351 -10.78 6.03 21.10
C TYR A 351 -10.60 6.42 22.57
N LEU A 352 -10.88 5.50 23.50
CA LEU A 352 -10.69 5.75 24.93
C LEU A 352 -9.23 5.99 25.29
N PHE A 353 -8.33 5.18 24.75
CA PHE A 353 -6.90 5.33 24.99
C PHE A 353 -6.40 6.69 24.51
N MET A 354 -6.81 7.11 23.30
CA MET A 354 -6.44 8.40 22.74
C MET A 354 -7.03 9.55 23.57
N ASP A 355 -8.32 9.48 23.91
CA ASP A 355 -9.00 10.51 24.72
C ASP A 355 -8.37 10.70 26.10
N GLU A 356 -7.95 9.62 26.77
CA GLU A 356 -7.21 9.71 28.04
C GLU A 356 -5.77 10.23 27.86
N CYS A 357 -5.16 10.04 26.69
CA CYS A 357 -3.81 10.56 26.43
C CYS A 357 -3.82 12.07 26.13
N LYS A 358 -4.96 12.65 25.71
CA LYS A 358 -5.06 14.10 25.42
C LYS A 358 -4.65 14.96 26.60
N SER A 359 -5.08 14.61 27.82
CA SER A 359 -4.71 15.35 29.03
C SER A 359 -3.21 15.29 29.36
N ILE A 360 -2.46 14.32 28.83
CA ILE A 360 -0.99 14.25 29.00
C ILE A 360 -0.28 15.31 28.15
N PHE A 361 -0.95 15.80 27.11
CA PHE A 361 -0.48 16.83 26.21
C PHE A 361 -1.30 18.11 26.35
N ASP A 362 -2.04 18.30 27.45
CA ASP A 362 -2.90 19.48 27.65
C ASP A 362 -3.90 19.75 26.51
N LEU A 363 -4.38 18.67 25.88
CA LEU A 363 -5.45 18.72 24.87
C LEU A 363 -6.79 18.41 25.52
N TRP A 364 -7.87 18.97 24.96
CA TRP A 364 -9.22 18.77 25.45
C TRP A 364 -9.67 17.30 25.37
N SER A 365 -10.21 16.75 26.46
CA SER A 365 -10.68 15.36 26.55
C SER A 365 -12.20 15.30 26.73
N MET A 366 -12.85 14.37 26.03
CA MET A 366 -14.30 14.11 26.09
C MET A 366 -14.71 13.30 27.33
N ASN A 367 -13.79 12.95 28.23
CA ASN A 367 -14.03 12.07 29.36
C ASN A 367 -14.71 10.76 28.94
N MET A 368 -14.23 10.18 27.84
CA MET A 368 -14.90 9.08 27.14
C MET A 368 -14.96 7.81 27.98
N LYS A 369 -16.12 7.15 27.99
CA LYS A 369 -16.36 5.89 28.70
C LYS A 369 -17.01 4.88 27.79
N ARG A 370 -16.74 3.59 28.01
CA ARG A 370 -17.45 2.50 27.33
C ARG A 370 -18.58 1.98 28.21
N VAL A 371 -19.76 1.89 27.63
CA VAL A 371 -20.97 1.37 28.27
C VAL A 371 -21.63 0.34 27.36
N VAL A 372 -22.40 -0.55 27.96
CA VAL A 372 -23.22 -1.52 27.22
C VAL A 372 -24.66 -1.04 27.31
N CYS A 373 -25.31 -0.84 26.17
CA CYS A 373 -26.72 -0.52 26.12
C CYS A 373 -27.54 -1.71 25.61
N ASP A 374 -28.78 -1.83 26.06
CA ASP A 374 -29.76 -2.86 25.69
C ASP A 374 -30.45 -2.62 24.32
N LYS A 375 -30.12 -1.51 23.64
CA LYS A 375 -30.54 -1.25 22.27
C LYS A 375 -29.35 -0.99 21.35
N LYS A 376 -29.43 -1.49 20.12
CA LYS A 376 -28.45 -1.29 19.07
C LYS A 376 -29.08 -0.59 17.87
N LEU A 377 -28.37 0.38 17.33
CA LEU A 377 -28.78 1.10 16.14
C LEU A 377 -28.46 0.25 14.89
N ILE A 378 -29.49 0.01 14.10
CA ILE A 378 -29.46 -0.78 12.87
C ILE A 378 -30.11 0.00 11.73
N LYS A 379 -29.97 -0.54 10.52
CA LYS A 379 -30.71 -0.04 9.36
C LYS A 379 -32.12 -0.59 9.34
N LYS A 380 -33.11 0.23 8.99
CA LYS A 380 -34.49 -0.24 8.73
C LYS A 380 -34.50 -1.18 7.53
N ASP A 381 -33.90 -0.74 6.42
CA ASP A 381 -33.68 -1.54 5.22
C ASP A 381 -32.16 -1.81 5.03
N PRO A 382 -31.71 -3.07 5.11
CA PRO A 382 -30.30 -3.42 4.92
C PRO A 382 -29.79 -3.16 3.49
N ASN A 383 -30.68 -3.07 2.49
CA ASN A 383 -30.31 -2.83 1.09
C ASN A 383 -29.92 -1.36 0.82
N ILE A 384 -30.41 -0.44 1.65
CA ILE A 384 -30.03 0.97 1.57
C ILE A 384 -28.66 1.14 2.24
N LYS A 385 -27.69 1.67 1.49
CA LYS A 385 -26.29 1.79 1.95
C LYS A 385 -26.11 2.78 3.11
N THR A 386 -26.91 3.84 3.17
CA THR A 386 -26.80 4.89 4.20
C THR A 386 -27.66 4.57 5.44
N PHE A 387 -27.29 5.16 6.58
CA PHE A 387 -28.11 5.20 7.80
C PHE A 387 -29.04 6.41 7.83
N VAL A 388 -28.73 7.48 7.09
CA VAL A 388 -29.55 8.71 7.04
C VAL A 388 -30.97 8.38 6.57
N ASN A 389 -31.98 8.79 7.33
CA ASN A 389 -33.40 8.45 7.16
C ASN A 389 -33.70 6.93 7.14
N ASN A 390 -32.75 6.09 7.55
CA ASN A 390 -32.82 4.63 7.47
C ASN A 390 -32.42 3.97 8.80
N THR A 391 -32.56 4.65 9.94
CA THR A 391 -32.16 4.12 11.26
C THR A 391 -33.32 3.63 12.11
N SER A 392 -33.12 2.50 12.80
CA SER A 392 -34.01 2.03 13.88
C SER A 392 -33.21 1.37 14.99
N PHE A 393 -33.79 1.30 16.19
CA PHE A 393 -33.23 0.51 17.29
C PHE A 393 -33.78 -0.92 17.23
N ASN A 394 -32.93 -1.91 17.50
CA ASN A 394 -33.35 -3.26 17.87
C ASN A 394 -33.00 -3.55 19.34
N THR A 395 -33.38 -4.73 19.82
CA THR A 395 -33.19 -5.19 21.22
C THR A 395 -31.86 -5.92 21.45
N GLU A 396 -30.93 -5.87 20.50
CA GLU A 396 -29.59 -6.44 20.71
C GLU A 396 -28.74 -5.51 21.57
N LYS A 397 -27.95 -6.10 22.49
CA LYS A 397 -26.95 -5.35 23.25
C LYS A 397 -25.85 -4.82 22.32
N SER A 398 -25.38 -3.61 22.58
CA SER A 398 -24.22 -3.03 21.90
C SER A 398 -23.37 -2.18 22.84
N ILE A 399 -22.08 -2.10 22.52
CA ILE A 399 -21.16 -1.19 23.19
C ILE A 399 -21.29 0.19 22.56
N TYR A 400 -21.33 1.20 23.41
CA TYR A 400 -21.25 2.60 23.02
C TYR A 400 -20.08 3.26 23.74
N CYS A 401 -19.38 4.15 23.04
CA CYS A 401 -18.60 5.18 23.71
C CYS A 401 -19.55 6.32 24.07
N MET A 402 -19.63 6.63 25.36
CA MET A 402 -20.35 7.76 25.93
C MET A 402 -19.34 8.85 26.25
N MET A 403 -19.55 10.02 25.68
CA MET A 403 -18.63 11.16 25.71
C MET A 403 -19.39 12.42 26.11
N ASP A 404 -18.71 13.31 26.84
CA ASP A 404 -19.27 14.60 27.23
C ASP A 404 -19.66 15.41 25.99
N TYR A 405 -20.80 16.09 26.07
CA TYR A 405 -21.26 16.94 24.98
C TYR A 405 -20.35 18.16 24.83
N TYR A 406 -19.95 18.45 23.59
CA TYR A 406 -19.18 19.63 23.20
C TYR A 406 -20.00 20.47 22.23
N GLU A 407 -20.37 21.68 22.64
CA GLU A 407 -21.11 22.62 21.80
C GLU A 407 -20.18 23.19 20.73
N ASN A 408 -20.45 22.89 19.47
CA ASN A 408 -19.59 23.27 18.35
C ASN A 408 -20.39 23.88 17.20
N ILE A 409 -19.70 24.63 16.35
CA ILE A 409 -20.25 25.23 15.12
C ILE A 409 -19.89 24.42 13.86
N GLY A 410 -19.33 23.22 14.05
CA GLY A 410 -18.92 22.30 13.00
C GLY A 410 -17.43 22.00 12.97
N ASP A 411 -16.95 21.48 11.86
CA ASP A 411 -15.55 21.07 11.70
C ASP A 411 -14.63 22.20 11.23
N LEU A 412 -13.41 22.25 11.75
CA LEU A 412 -12.38 23.24 11.43
C LEU A 412 -11.98 23.22 9.94
N GLY A 413 -12.18 22.08 9.27
CA GLY A 413 -12.00 21.97 7.83
C GLY A 413 -12.95 22.85 7.00
N ARG A 414 -14.15 23.15 7.52
CA ARG A 414 -15.13 24.10 6.94
C ARG A 414 -15.00 25.51 7.52
N ASN A 415 -14.55 25.63 8.77
CA ASN A 415 -14.42 26.90 9.50
C ASN A 415 -12.95 27.36 9.58
N LYS A 416 -12.25 27.41 8.44
CA LYS A 416 -10.80 27.69 8.38
C LYS A 416 -10.42 29.11 8.75
N GLU A 417 -11.37 30.03 8.76
CA GLU A 417 -11.18 31.42 9.17
C GLU A 417 -10.67 31.56 10.61
N TYR A 418 -11.00 30.61 11.48
CA TYR A 418 -10.49 30.54 12.86
C TYR A 418 -8.96 30.36 12.91
N LEU A 419 -8.36 29.75 11.88
CA LEU A 419 -6.91 29.56 11.80
C LEU A 419 -6.12 30.86 11.53
N LYS A 420 -6.81 32.00 11.39
CA LYS A 420 -6.18 33.33 11.40
C LYS A 420 -5.72 33.74 12.79
N ASP A 421 -6.35 33.17 13.82
CA ASP A 421 -5.90 33.31 15.19
C ASP A 421 -4.71 32.35 15.42
N GLU A 422 -3.59 32.89 15.88
CA GLU A 422 -2.37 32.13 16.10
C GLU A 422 -2.54 31.06 17.18
N PHE A 423 -3.35 31.32 18.22
CA PHE A 423 -3.61 30.35 19.28
C PHE A 423 -4.36 29.14 18.74
N VAL A 424 -5.43 29.38 17.97
CA VAL A 424 -6.20 28.30 17.34
C VAL A 424 -5.35 27.53 16.34
N MET A 425 -4.49 28.22 15.58
CA MET A 425 -3.56 27.58 14.66
C MET A 425 -2.54 26.69 15.39
N LYS A 426 -1.96 27.16 16.49
CA LYS A 426 -1.02 26.40 17.34
C LYS A 426 -1.69 25.17 17.93
N GLU A 427 -2.88 25.32 18.48
CA GLU A 427 -3.66 24.22 19.05
C GLU A 427 -4.04 23.18 17.97
N CYS A 428 -4.44 23.65 16.79
CA CYS A 428 -4.68 22.77 15.65
C CYS A 428 -3.40 21.99 15.33
N LEU A 429 -2.25 22.64 15.18
CA LEU A 429 -0.97 21.96 14.91
C LEU A 429 -0.62 20.96 16.01
N LYS A 430 -0.87 21.30 17.28
CA LYS A 430 -0.63 20.42 18.43
C LYS A 430 -1.46 19.15 18.34
N ILE A 431 -2.75 19.25 18.05
CA ILE A 431 -3.64 18.11 17.79
C ILE A 431 -3.08 17.24 16.65
N ARG A 432 -2.64 17.86 15.55
CA ARG A 432 -2.07 17.13 14.39
C ARG A 432 -0.84 16.33 14.75
N LEU A 433 0.06 16.94 15.53
CA LEU A 433 1.28 16.30 16.00
C LEU A 433 0.96 15.21 17.04
N PHE A 434 0.00 15.41 17.93
CA PHE A 434 -0.47 14.38 18.84
C PHE A 434 -1.01 13.16 18.07
N ASP A 435 -1.95 13.35 17.15
CA ASP A 435 -2.50 12.26 16.33
C ASP A 435 -1.43 11.57 15.47
N GLY A 436 -0.47 12.35 14.96
CA GLY A 436 0.67 11.88 14.19
C GLY A 436 1.63 11.01 14.99
N LEU A 437 1.78 11.28 16.29
CA LEU A 437 2.61 10.50 17.20
C LEU A 437 2.06 9.07 17.35
N PHE A 438 0.74 8.94 17.45
CA PHE A 438 0.06 7.65 17.57
C PHE A 438 -0.32 7.02 16.21
N ARG A 439 -0.01 7.69 15.09
CA ARG A 439 -0.38 7.27 13.73
C ARG A 439 -1.89 7.02 13.58
N SER A 440 -2.71 7.85 14.24
CA SER A 440 -4.17 7.79 14.14
C SER A 440 -4.60 7.90 12.68
N SER A 441 -5.44 6.97 12.21
CA SER A 441 -5.77 6.84 10.78
C SER A 441 -6.46 8.09 10.21
N ASP A 442 -7.29 8.71 11.03
CA ASP A 442 -8.22 9.76 10.67
C ASP A 442 -7.71 11.16 11.07
N ASN A 443 -6.38 11.34 11.14
CA ASN A 443 -5.72 12.64 11.35
C ASN A 443 -5.98 13.58 10.15
N ASN A 444 -7.07 14.33 10.17
CA ASN A 444 -7.47 15.38 9.19
C ASN A 444 -8.30 16.49 9.90
N MET A 445 -8.27 17.73 9.40
CA MET A 445 -9.00 18.87 10.02
C MET A 445 -10.54 18.72 10.02
N ARG A 446 -11.11 17.79 9.25
CA ARG A 446 -12.57 17.52 9.29
C ARG A 446 -12.98 16.79 10.57
N ASN A 447 -12.01 16.23 11.29
CA ASN A 447 -12.19 15.54 12.56
C ASN A 447 -11.69 16.39 13.74
N ILE A 448 -11.60 17.70 13.54
CA ILE A 448 -11.37 18.67 14.61
C ILE A 448 -12.61 19.56 14.61
N LEU A 449 -13.38 19.52 15.69
CA LEU A 449 -14.51 20.41 15.92
C LEU A 449 -13.98 21.73 16.48
N VAL A 450 -14.72 22.80 16.21
CA VAL A 450 -14.44 24.14 16.73
C VAL A 450 -15.72 24.74 17.28
N ASP A 451 -15.64 25.40 18.44
CA ASP A 451 -16.75 26.16 18.99
C ASP A 451 -16.75 27.62 18.52
N LYS A 452 -17.70 28.41 19.04
CA LYS A 452 -17.83 29.82 18.70
C LYS A 452 -16.64 30.67 19.16
N ASP A 453 -15.95 30.25 20.22
CA ASP A 453 -14.88 30.98 20.90
C ASP A 453 -13.50 30.56 20.36
N GLY A 454 -13.45 29.53 19.52
CA GLY A 454 -12.23 29.05 18.85
C GLY A 454 -11.53 27.91 19.58
N GLU A 455 -12.13 27.33 20.62
CA GLU A 455 -11.60 26.11 21.22
C GLU A 455 -11.72 24.92 20.27
N LEU A 456 -10.78 23.99 20.36
CA LEU A 456 -10.69 22.86 19.44
C LEU A 456 -10.89 21.53 20.16
N LEU A 457 -11.61 20.64 19.50
CA LEU A 457 -11.80 19.27 19.95
C LEU A 457 -11.53 18.27 18.82
N SER A 458 -10.46 17.49 18.95
CA SER A 458 -10.21 16.36 18.04
C SER A 458 -11.15 15.18 18.35
N ILE A 459 -11.62 14.50 17.30
CA ILE A 459 -12.53 13.35 17.40
C ILE A 459 -12.12 12.23 16.45
N ASP A 460 -12.75 11.06 16.59
CA ASP A 460 -12.60 9.93 15.68
C ASP A 460 -11.18 9.32 15.59
N GLU A 461 -10.40 9.34 16.69
CA GLU A 461 -9.07 8.74 16.75
C GLU A 461 -9.11 7.20 16.85
N GLY A 462 -9.11 6.54 15.68
CA GLY A 462 -9.08 5.08 15.56
C GLY A 462 -7.90 4.55 14.73
N ASP A 463 -7.69 3.22 14.80
CA ASP A 463 -6.63 2.50 14.06
C ASP A 463 -5.23 3.04 14.37
N ILE A 464 -4.92 3.20 15.66
CA ILE A 464 -3.61 3.68 16.13
C ILE A 464 -2.50 2.69 15.76
N PHE A 465 -1.35 3.19 15.29
CA PHE A 465 -0.26 2.38 14.72
C PHE A 465 -0.71 1.40 13.62
N GLY A 466 -1.79 1.76 12.92
CA GLY A 466 -2.36 0.99 11.82
C GLY A 466 -1.77 1.36 10.47
N LYS A 467 -2.63 1.75 9.52
CA LYS A 467 -2.25 1.95 8.10
C LYS A 467 -1.53 3.26 7.82
N ARG A 468 -1.74 4.29 8.62
CA ARG A 468 -1.20 5.64 8.35
C ARG A 468 0.28 5.70 8.69
N ILE A 469 1.12 6.21 7.80
CA ILE A 469 2.57 6.32 8.04
C ILE A 469 2.94 7.78 8.34
N ASN A 470 2.40 8.70 7.56
CA ASN A 470 2.74 10.12 7.63
C ASN A 470 1.88 10.87 8.65
N ILE A 471 2.45 11.90 9.26
CA ILE A 471 1.75 12.88 10.11
C ILE A 471 0.77 13.69 9.25
N PHE A 472 1.26 14.30 8.16
CA PHE A 472 0.45 15.21 7.34
C PHE A 472 -0.02 14.60 6.02
N ASN A 473 -1.14 15.11 5.53
CA ASN A 473 -1.63 14.79 4.19
C ASN A 473 -0.92 15.66 3.15
N LYS A 474 -0.77 15.16 1.91
CA LYS A 474 -0.04 15.86 0.83
C LYS A 474 -0.58 17.27 0.51
N HIS A 475 -1.87 17.51 0.76
CA HIS A 475 -2.55 18.78 0.47
C HIS A 475 -3.24 19.33 1.73
N ASP A 476 -2.60 19.17 2.88
CA ASP A 476 -3.11 19.70 4.14
C ASP A 476 -2.96 21.23 4.22
N TRP A 477 -3.84 21.89 4.99
CA TRP A 477 -3.66 23.31 5.29
C TRP A 477 -2.46 23.50 6.22
N ILE A 478 -2.29 22.58 7.16
CA ILE A 478 -1.15 22.50 8.08
C ILE A 478 0.09 22.11 7.28
N SER A 479 0.88 23.11 6.90
CA SER A 479 2.00 22.98 5.97
C SER A 479 3.01 24.13 6.12
N PRO A 480 4.25 23.99 5.59
CA PRO A 480 5.25 25.05 5.61
C PRO A 480 4.82 26.35 4.93
N LYS A 481 3.76 26.31 4.10
CA LYS A 481 3.22 27.49 3.42
C LYS A 481 2.41 28.39 4.35
N ASN A 482 1.76 27.82 5.35
CA ASN A 482 0.84 28.53 6.22
C ASN A 482 1.37 28.68 7.65
N ILE A 483 2.31 27.83 8.06
CA ILE A 483 2.88 27.81 9.40
C ILE A 483 4.38 28.07 9.32
N SER A 484 4.84 29.07 10.06
CA SER A 484 6.26 29.39 10.14
C SER A 484 7.02 28.31 10.90
N LYS A 485 8.33 28.19 10.62
CA LYS A 485 9.18 27.25 11.34
C LYS A 485 9.21 27.54 12.84
N ALA A 486 9.20 28.81 13.25
CA ALA A 486 9.20 29.17 14.68
C ALA A 486 7.96 28.61 15.41
N ILE A 487 6.78 28.69 14.79
CA ILE A 487 5.54 28.13 15.38
C ILE A 487 5.58 26.60 15.39
N LEU A 488 6.14 25.98 14.35
CA LEU A 488 6.36 24.53 14.36
C LEU A 488 7.26 24.08 15.51
N ASP A 489 8.41 24.73 15.65
CA ASP A 489 9.41 24.41 16.66
C ASP A 489 8.82 24.60 18.07
N GLU A 490 8.08 25.70 18.30
CA GLU A 490 7.38 25.97 19.58
C GLU A 490 6.39 24.85 19.96
N VAL A 491 5.54 24.44 19.02
CA VAL A 491 4.53 23.39 19.29
C VAL A 491 5.19 22.01 19.41
N LEU A 492 6.27 21.75 18.66
CA LEU A 492 7.03 20.51 18.77
C LEU A 492 7.74 20.39 20.13
N ASP A 493 8.29 21.50 20.63
CA ASP A 493 8.88 21.58 21.97
C ASP A 493 7.84 21.29 23.04
N ASP A 494 6.62 21.81 22.90
CA ASP A 494 5.50 21.49 23.81
C ASP A 494 5.13 19.99 23.75
N ILE A 495 5.00 19.40 22.55
CA ILE A 495 4.75 17.95 22.42
C ILE A 495 5.88 17.13 23.06
N SER A 496 7.12 17.55 22.87
CA SER A 496 8.33 16.83 23.32
C SER A 496 8.73 17.12 24.76
N SER A 497 8.13 18.13 25.40
CA SER A 497 8.37 18.48 26.80
C SER A 497 8.04 17.29 27.71
N GLU A 498 8.81 17.11 28.78
CA GLU A 498 8.61 16.04 29.77
C GLU A 498 8.52 14.63 29.16
N LYS A 499 9.21 14.41 28.03
CA LYS A 499 9.16 13.20 27.20
C LYS A 499 9.20 11.89 27.98
N ASP A 500 10.10 11.79 28.97
CA ASP A 500 10.25 10.59 29.79
C ASP A 500 9.01 10.33 30.67
N MET A 501 8.43 11.38 31.24
CA MET A 501 7.20 11.28 32.02
C MET A 501 6.04 10.88 31.12
N LYS A 502 5.84 11.60 30.00
CA LYS A 502 4.80 11.30 29.02
C LYS A 502 4.92 9.86 28.51
N THR A 503 6.13 9.42 28.16
CA THR A 503 6.41 8.04 27.73
C THR A 503 6.01 7.00 28.78
N LYS A 504 6.33 7.23 30.06
CA LYS A 504 5.94 6.33 31.16
C LYS A 504 4.42 6.26 31.32
N LEU A 505 3.75 7.41 31.35
CA LEU A 505 2.29 7.50 31.49
C LEU A 505 1.57 6.81 30.33
N ILE A 506 1.98 7.11 29.09
CA ILE A 506 1.40 6.54 27.88
C ILE A 506 1.66 5.02 27.83
N THR A 507 2.87 4.56 28.17
CA THR A 507 3.18 3.12 28.24
C THR A 507 2.24 2.40 29.22
N LYS A 508 2.00 2.99 30.40
CA LYS A 508 1.06 2.44 31.39
C LYS A 508 -0.36 2.34 30.82
N LYS A 509 -0.82 3.38 30.12
CA LYS A 509 -2.13 3.40 29.43
C LYS A 509 -2.20 2.37 28.31
N MET A 510 -1.15 2.24 27.49
CA MET A 510 -1.07 1.22 26.44
C MET A 510 -1.25 -0.19 27.01
N ILE A 511 -0.59 -0.51 28.13
CA ILE A 511 -0.76 -1.80 28.81
C ILE A 511 -2.21 -1.97 29.29
N GLN A 512 -2.77 -0.95 29.96
CA GLN A 512 -4.15 -0.96 30.46
C GLN A 512 -5.17 -1.24 29.36
N TYR A 513 -4.97 -0.67 28.17
CA TYR A 513 -5.89 -0.81 27.03
C TYR A 513 -5.57 -1.99 26.10
N GLY A 514 -4.50 -2.73 26.37
CA GLY A 514 -4.11 -3.93 25.62
C GLY A 514 -3.29 -3.68 24.36
N PHE A 515 -2.61 -2.53 24.28
CA PHE A 515 -1.71 -2.12 23.21
C PHE A 515 -0.23 -2.39 23.53
N SER A 516 0.06 -3.40 24.36
CA SER A 516 1.43 -3.68 24.81
C SER A 516 2.39 -4.00 23.65
N ASP A 517 1.88 -4.57 22.56
CA ASP A 517 2.65 -4.86 21.35
C ASP A 517 3.03 -3.62 20.54
N LYS A 518 2.51 -2.44 20.89
CA LYS A 518 2.80 -1.15 20.25
C LYS A 518 3.73 -0.26 21.05
N ILE A 519 4.12 -0.65 22.25
CA ILE A 519 4.94 0.16 23.16
C ILE A 519 6.31 0.47 22.55
N ASP A 520 6.99 -0.53 21.99
CA ASP A 520 8.32 -0.33 21.42
C ASP A 520 8.26 0.58 20.19
N GLU A 521 7.25 0.38 19.33
CA GLU A 521 7.00 1.22 18.17
C GLU A 521 6.72 2.69 18.58
N PHE A 522 5.86 2.89 19.58
CA PHE A 522 5.58 4.21 20.15
C PHE A 522 6.85 4.87 20.71
N LYS A 523 7.64 4.15 21.52
CA LYS A 523 8.87 4.67 22.13
C LYS A 523 9.89 5.07 21.07
N THR A 524 10.15 4.20 20.10
CA THR A 524 11.05 4.51 18.98
C THR A 524 10.57 5.74 18.22
N ARG A 525 9.28 5.80 17.91
CA ARG A 525 8.69 6.93 17.19
C ARG A 525 8.74 8.24 17.98
N PHE A 526 8.41 8.21 19.27
CA PHE A 526 8.47 9.41 20.11
C PHE A 526 9.92 9.89 20.26
N ASN A 527 10.87 8.96 20.42
CA ASN A 527 12.30 9.27 20.47
C ASN A 527 12.80 9.98 19.21
N ASP A 528 12.37 9.53 18.04
CA ASP A 528 12.77 10.08 16.73
C ASP A 528 11.78 11.10 16.16
N TYR A 529 10.85 11.62 16.98
CA TYR A 529 9.66 12.32 16.47
C TYR A 529 9.98 13.59 15.69
N GLU A 530 10.96 14.36 16.16
CA GLU A 530 11.45 15.57 15.48
C GLU A 530 11.99 15.25 14.09
N ASN A 531 12.84 14.23 13.94
CA ASN A 531 13.39 13.84 12.64
C ASN A 531 12.30 13.37 11.67
N ILE A 532 11.33 12.61 12.19
CA ILE A 532 10.15 12.18 11.41
C ILE A 532 9.38 13.40 10.90
N LEU A 533 9.08 14.34 11.80
CA LEU A 533 8.37 15.57 11.48
C LEU A 533 9.12 16.40 10.43
N MET A 534 10.41 16.67 10.64
CA MET A 534 11.23 17.46 9.73
C MET A 534 11.44 16.77 8.37
N GLY A 535 11.41 15.44 8.34
CA GLY A 535 11.43 14.66 7.10
C GLY A 535 10.19 14.86 6.23
N GLU A 536 9.04 15.12 6.87
CA GLU A 536 7.74 15.37 6.22
C GLU A 536 7.46 16.86 5.96
N TRP A 537 8.01 17.77 6.79
CA TRP A 537 7.77 19.22 6.73
C TRP A 537 8.62 19.90 5.64
N LYS A 538 8.21 19.73 4.37
CA LYS A 538 8.93 20.22 3.18
C LYS A 538 8.11 21.08 2.25
#